data_AF-A0A0D7KSV6-F1
#
_entry.id   AF-A0A0D7KSV6-F1
#
_cell.length_a   1.000
_cell.length_b   1.000
_cell.length_c   1.000
_cell.angle_alpha   90.00
_cell.angle_beta   90.00
_cell.angle_gamma   90.00
#
_symmetry.space_group_name_H-M   'P 1'
#
loop_
_entity.id
_entity.type
_entity.pdbx_description
1 polymer ?
#
loop_
_entity_poly.entity_id
_entity_poly.type
_entity_poly.pdbx_seq_one_letter_code
_entity_poly.pdbx_strand_id
1 'polypeptide(L)'
;MNRNFPFSHKLLLKSLSAVLGATILTAAPLELSSTAYAASSTNSSQVQAWQTNKAYSEGDIVSHQGKIYEAKWWSYNSRPDAKVTNEWDTSWKLLKDNNEDTTPPTAPTNLVSTEQSSTFVTLTWTASTDNVAISHYDVLRNGAKVGSTIAKTFTDYELEADTGYQYVIRAVDTSGNYTDSSAISAATKGGAVVDIGVGESRVLTDAQISQLWNGINPAFLPDAAAAEVQAAIPKAEYETTFPLRYGTPEWDAKAKGNYYYKPNQTDYYSYDNLVSAVREIANIKYKEVVREGYPNVKQIYRLDKQAKTETLLFQAPDFNDASHSSLPKLTRIVDFGSFLSEGSSNDRKRELAGFLANIAHETGGGWSTAPGGELRWALFFNEELDFVNTDKIGYVDEDNLFWKPVPGKSYHGRGPIQLSWNYNYGLISSIVYRDPSVLLNDPDKITADGKLGFITGLLFWMTPQEPKPSNHDIMTGQWTPTAEQSAKGLVPGFGATIMVINGGQEANLPETADPVRRRVAHYRDLTTRMGANIDGEKLDTAGMQPF
;
A
#
# COMPACT_ATOMS: atom_id res chain seq x y z
N MET A 1 -26.86 26.30 28.91
CA MET A 1 -26.74 27.58 28.20
C MET A 1 -26.75 27.29 26.71
N ASN A 2 -27.75 27.85 26.02
CA ASN A 2 -27.96 27.76 24.58
C ASN A 2 -26.79 28.34 23.76
N ARG A 3 -26.61 27.80 22.54
CA ARG A 3 -26.56 28.48 21.22
C ARG A 3 -25.60 27.73 20.29
N ASN A 4 -26.12 26.99 19.31
CA ASN A 4 -26.47 27.43 17.95
C ASN A 4 -25.27 27.77 17.05
N PHE A 5 -25.08 26.90 16.04
CA PHE A 5 -24.53 27.08 14.68
C PHE A 5 -24.72 28.50 14.09
N PRO A 6 -23.87 28.98 13.15
CA PRO A 6 -23.97 28.50 11.75
C PRO A 6 -22.70 28.53 10.85
N PHE A 7 -22.86 27.82 9.73
CA PHE A 7 -22.11 27.84 8.47
C PHE A 7 -22.03 29.23 7.79
N SER A 8 -21.01 29.44 6.94
CA SER A 8 -21.03 30.12 5.61
C SER A 8 -19.63 30.61 5.23
N HIS A 9 -18.93 29.98 4.26
CA HIS A 9 -18.86 30.33 2.82
C HIS A 9 -18.01 31.57 2.42
N LYS A 10 -16.95 31.26 1.63
CA LYS A 10 -16.33 31.99 0.50
C LYS A 10 -15.63 33.36 0.71
N LEU A 11 -14.39 33.45 0.22
CA LEU A 11 -13.74 34.63 -0.38
C LEU A 11 -12.79 34.09 -1.49
N LEU A 12 -13.02 34.34 -2.80
CA LEU A 12 -12.51 35.47 -3.63
C LEU A 12 -10.95 35.41 -3.75
N LEU A 13 -10.26 35.56 -4.89
CA LEU A 13 -10.58 36.18 -6.18
C LEU A 13 -9.53 35.75 -7.26
N LYS A 14 -9.99 35.80 -8.51
CA LYS A 14 -9.37 35.85 -9.85
C LYS A 14 -7.93 36.39 -9.97
N SER A 15 -7.17 35.86 -10.94
CA SER A 15 -6.71 36.62 -12.14
C SER A 15 -5.83 35.77 -13.08
N LEU A 16 -6.14 35.73 -14.38
CA LEU A 16 -5.30 36.31 -15.44
C LEU A 16 -6.08 36.36 -16.77
N SER A 17 -5.96 37.50 -17.43
CA SER A 17 -6.58 37.88 -18.72
C SER A 17 -5.50 38.00 -19.79
N ALA A 18 -5.85 37.73 -21.06
CA ALA A 18 -5.39 38.41 -22.30
C ALA A 18 -5.87 37.56 -23.51
N VAL A 19 -6.90 37.92 -24.30
CA VAL A 19 -7.10 39.02 -25.27
C VAL A 19 -6.46 38.75 -26.65
N LEU A 20 -7.31 38.61 -27.68
CA LEU A 20 -7.38 39.31 -28.99
C LEU A 20 -8.34 38.50 -29.89
N GLY A 21 -9.30 39.01 -30.65
CA GLY A 21 -9.64 40.37 -31.06
C GLY A 21 -10.14 40.33 -32.53
N ALA A 22 -11.30 40.97 -32.80
CA ALA A 22 -11.78 41.59 -34.05
C ALA A 22 -13.29 41.28 -34.30
N THR A 23 -14.24 42.11 -33.86
CA THR A 23 -14.80 43.39 -34.41
C THR A 23 -15.64 43.24 -35.68
N ILE A 24 -16.73 43.97 -35.96
CA ILE A 24 -17.70 44.90 -35.32
C ILE A 24 -18.72 45.19 -36.46
N LEU A 25 -20.01 45.44 -36.15
CA LEU A 25 -20.86 46.58 -36.63
C LEU A 25 -22.33 46.25 -36.28
N THR A 26 -22.85 46.67 -35.12
CA THR A 26 -23.57 47.93 -34.82
C THR A 26 -24.77 48.27 -35.72
N ALA A 27 -26.00 48.21 -35.18
CA ALA A 27 -26.79 49.39 -34.77
C ALA A 27 -28.25 48.99 -34.45
N ALA A 28 -28.80 49.51 -33.34
CA ALA A 28 -30.23 49.54 -32.98
C ALA A 28 -30.89 50.84 -33.57
N PRO A 29 -32.19 51.20 -33.39
CA PRO A 29 -33.23 50.64 -32.50
C PRO A 29 -34.70 50.61 -33.05
N LEU A 30 -35.65 50.19 -32.17
CA LEU A 30 -37.09 50.57 -31.95
C LEU A 30 -37.69 51.69 -32.84
N GLU A 31 -38.97 51.79 -33.24
CA GLU A 31 -40.28 51.35 -32.72
C GLU A 31 -41.44 51.63 -33.75
N LEU A 32 -42.57 50.91 -33.60
CA LEU A 32 -44.02 51.21 -33.88
C LEU A 32 -44.51 52.08 -35.09
N SER A 33 -45.40 51.53 -35.93
CA SER A 33 -46.88 51.82 -35.91
C SER A 33 -47.67 51.36 -37.17
N SER A 34 -48.86 50.82 -36.86
CA SER A 34 -50.19 50.82 -37.54
C SER A 34 -50.42 50.51 -39.05
N THR A 35 -51.19 49.42 -39.22
CA THR A 35 -52.38 49.20 -40.09
C THR A 35 -52.28 49.25 -41.60
N ALA A 36 -52.57 48.11 -42.25
CA ALA A 36 -53.50 48.05 -43.39
C ALA A 36 -54.12 46.65 -43.54
N TYR A 37 -55.42 46.64 -43.80
CA TYR A 37 -56.26 45.47 -44.06
C TYR A 37 -56.04 44.91 -45.48
N ALA A 38 -56.47 43.65 -45.66
CA ALA A 38 -56.24 42.71 -46.74
C ALA A 38 -56.57 43.11 -48.21
N ALA A 39 -55.92 42.42 -49.15
CA ALA A 39 -56.56 41.71 -50.28
C ALA A 39 -55.62 40.66 -50.95
N SER A 40 -55.96 39.36 -50.77
CA SER A 40 -56.05 38.23 -51.74
C SER A 40 -55.29 38.29 -53.10
N SER A 41 -54.68 37.26 -53.70
CA SER A 41 -54.50 35.81 -53.44
C SER A 41 -53.51 35.20 -54.47
N THR A 42 -52.82 34.09 -54.13
CA THR A 42 -52.76 32.82 -54.90
C THR A 42 -51.94 31.73 -54.18
N ASN A 43 -52.68 30.75 -53.62
CA ASN A 43 -52.44 29.31 -53.38
C ASN A 43 -51.09 28.77 -52.84
N SER A 44 -51.06 28.47 -51.54
CA SER A 44 -50.29 27.37 -50.93
C SER A 44 -51.28 26.35 -50.34
N SER A 45 -51.39 25.19 -50.98
CA SER A 45 -52.32 24.10 -50.70
C SER A 45 -52.17 23.52 -49.29
N GLN A 46 -53.26 23.48 -48.51
CA GLN A 46 -53.32 22.67 -47.29
C GLN A 46 -53.30 21.17 -47.67
N VAL A 47 -52.41 20.38 -47.07
CA VAL A 47 -52.44 18.91 -47.16
C VAL A 47 -53.80 18.41 -46.66
N GLN A 48 -54.60 17.82 -47.54
CA GLN A 48 -55.95 17.36 -47.20
C GLN A 48 -55.92 15.96 -46.58
N ALA A 49 -56.88 15.65 -45.71
CA ALA A 49 -57.04 14.28 -45.22
C ALA A 49 -57.42 13.32 -46.35
N TRP A 50 -56.86 12.11 -46.35
CA TRP A 50 -57.26 11.04 -47.28
C TRP A 50 -58.72 10.66 -47.03
N GLN A 51 -59.48 10.50 -48.10
CA GLN A 51 -60.91 10.23 -48.09
C GLN A 51 -61.20 8.94 -48.87
N THR A 52 -62.10 8.14 -48.33
CA THR A 52 -62.65 6.99 -49.06
C THR A 52 -63.48 7.48 -50.26
N ASN A 53 -63.55 6.67 -51.32
CA ASN A 53 -64.29 6.95 -52.55
C ASN A 53 -63.84 8.21 -53.33
N LYS A 54 -62.60 8.68 -53.11
CA LYS A 54 -61.96 9.77 -53.85
C LYS A 54 -60.81 9.24 -54.70
N ALA A 55 -60.66 9.79 -55.90
CA ALA A 55 -59.50 9.55 -56.76
C ALA A 55 -58.41 10.58 -56.45
N TYR A 56 -57.16 10.14 -56.47
CA TYR A 56 -55.96 10.94 -56.28
C TYR A 56 -55.04 10.74 -57.48
N SER A 57 -54.42 11.81 -57.99
CA SER A 57 -53.48 11.79 -59.10
C SER A 57 -52.03 11.78 -58.60
N GLU A 58 -51.08 11.45 -59.47
CA GLU A 58 -49.64 11.51 -59.13
C GLU A 58 -49.25 12.88 -58.56
N GLY A 59 -48.50 12.88 -57.45
CA GLY A 59 -48.08 14.07 -56.73
C GLY A 59 -49.11 14.62 -55.73
N ASP A 60 -50.33 14.08 -55.67
CA ASP A 60 -51.31 14.48 -54.66
C ASP A 60 -50.82 14.11 -53.25
N ILE A 61 -50.82 15.09 -52.35
CA ILE A 61 -50.36 14.92 -50.96
C ILE A 61 -51.56 14.85 -50.02
N VAL A 62 -51.63 13.77 -49.24
CA VAL A 62 -52.72 13.52 -48.28
C VAL A 62 -52.19 13.22 -46.89
N SER A 63 -52.98 13.54 -45.86
CA SER A 63 -52.75 13.06 -44.50
C SER A 63 -53.63 11.84 -44.19
N HIS A 64 -53.04 10.79 -43.62
CA HIS A 64 -53.77 9.61 -43.16
C HIS A 64 -53.12 9.05 -41.90
N GLN A 65 -53.88 8.95 -40.81
CA GLN A 65 -53.42 8.46 -39.50
C GLN A 65 -52.13 9.15 -38.97
N GLY A 66 -52.05 10.48 -39.09
CA GLY A 66 -50.90 11.27 -38.63
C GLY A 66 -49.70 11.28 -39.59
N LYS A 67 -49.72 10.46 -40.63
CA LYS A 67 -48.70 10.38 -41.68
C LYS A 67 -49.11 11.17 -42.92
N ILE A 68 -48.13 11.73 -43.63
CA ILE A 68 -48.29 12.42 -44.92
C ILE A 68 -47.78 11.49 -46.01
N TYR A 69 -48.60 11.27 -47.03
CA TYR A 69 -48.28 10.43 -48.17
C TYR A 69 -48.43 11.20 -49.48
N GLU A 70 -47.61 10.87 -50.46
CA GLU A 70 -47.72 11.31 -51.84
C GLU A 70 -48.25 10.14 -52.69
N ALA A 71 -49.26 10.41 -53.52
CA ALA A 71 -49.70 9.45 -54.52
C ALA A 71 -48.62 9.32 -55.61
N LYS A 72 -48.11 8.11 -55.84
CA LYS A 72 -47.10 7.84 -56.88
C LYS A 72 -47.70 7.78 -58.29
N TRP A 73 -49.01 7.55 -58.38
CA TRP A 73 -49.79 7.46 -59.61
C TRP A 73 -51.29 7.55 -59.28
N TRP A 74 -52.13 7.61 -60.32
CA TRP A 74 -53.58 7.66 -60.16
C TRP A 74 -54.09 6.49 -59.29
N SER A 75 -54.84 6.82 -58.24
CA SER A 75 -55.25 5.89 -57.20
C SER A 75 -56.71 6.17 -56.80
N TYR A 76 -57.54 5.13 -56.75
CA TYR A 76 -58.93 5.23 -56.32
C TYR A 76 -59.20 4.27 -55.15
N ASN A 77 -59.63 4.84 -54.02
CA ASN A 77 -59.99 4.10 -52.81
C ASN A 77 -58.88 3.21 -52.21
N SER A 78 -57.63 3.33 -52.67
CA SER A 78 -56.47 2.66 -52.06
C SER A 78 -56.04 3.41 -50.80
N ARG A 79 -55.91 2.68 -49.69
CA ARG A 79 -55.52 3.24 -48.39
C ARG A 79 -54.01 3.52 -48.33
N PRO A 80 -53.58 4.71 -47.87
CA PRO A 80 -52.15 5.04 -47.74
C PRO A 80 -51.36 4.14 -46.79
N ASP A 81 -52.03 3.57 -45.77
CA ASP A 81 -51.42 2.74 -44.72
C ASP A 81 -51.52 1.22 -45.00
N ALA A 82 -51.93 0.81 -46.20
CA ALA A 82 -52.09 -0.60 -46.52
C ALA A 82 -50.76 -1.37 -46.36
N LYS A 83 -50.78 -2.45 -45.57
CA LYS A 83 -49.63 -3.37 -45.47
C LYS A 83 -49.46 -4.08 -46.81
N VAL A 84 -48.32 -3.86 -47.44
CA VAL A 84 -47.94 -4.46 -48.73
C VAL A 84 -46.65 -5.24 -48.59
N THR A 85 -46.44 -6.24 -49.46
CA THR A 85 -45.24 -7.08 -49.44
C THR A 85 -44.07 -6.42 -50.16
N ASN A 86 -44.32 -5.68 -51.24
CA ASN A 86 -43.30 -4.92 -51.97
C ASN A 86 -43.69 -3.45 -52.14
N GLU A 87 -42.69 -2.58 -52.32
CA GLU A 87 -42.89 -1.13 -52.45
C GLU A 87 -43.73 -0.72 -53.68
N TRP A 88 -43.75 -1.55 -54.72
CA TRP A 88 -44.53 -1.34 -55.95
C TRP A 88 -46.02 -1.66 -55.78
N ASP A 89 -46.39 -2.40 -54.73
CA ASP A 89 -47.75 -2.88 -54.49
C ASP A 89 -48.66 -1.81 -53.84
N THR A 90 -48.09 -0.67 -53.43
CA THR A 90 -48.82 0.49 -52.92
C THR A 90 -48.78 1.66 -53.88
N SER A 91 -49.89 2.38 -54.02
CA SER A 91 -49.98 3.63 -54.79
C SER A 91 -49.41 4.84 -54.04
N TRP A 92 -48.95 4.65 -52.80
CA TRP A 92 -48.60 5.72 -51.88
C TRP A 92 -47.14 5.65 -51.46
N LYS A 93 -46.46 6.81 -51.44
CA LYS A 93 -45.12 7.00 -50.88
C LYS A 93 -45.25 7.78 -49.58
N LEU A 94 -44.75 7.23 -48.48
CA LEU A 94 -44.69 7.97 -47.21
C LEU A 94 -43.71 9.13 -47.37
N LEU A 95 -44.18 10.36 -47.16
CA LEU A 95 -43.35 11.55 -47.19
C LEU A 95 -42.88 11.97 -45.79
N LYS A 96 -43.76 11.87 -44.79
CA LYS A 96 -43.47 12.29 -43.43
C LYS A 96 -44.36 11.56 -42.43
N ASP A 97 -43.80 11.01 -41.38
CA ASP A 97 -44.56 10.60 -40.21
C ASP A 97 -44.55 11.75 -39.20
N ASN A 98 -45.71 12.37 -38.94
CA ASN A 98 -45.78 13.41 -37.91
C ASN A 98 -45.88 12.83 -36.49
N ASN A 99 -45.81 11.50 -36.34
CA ASN A 99 -45.72 10.81 -35.06
C ASN A 99 -44.28 10.35 -34.72
N GLU A 100 -43.26 10.67 -35.53
CA GLU A 100 -41.87 10.44 -35.12
C GLU A 100 -41.51 11.41 -34.00
N ASP A 101 -41.33 10.86 -32.79
CA ASP A 101 -40.84 11.64 -31.67
C ASP A 101 -39.36 11.96 -31.87
N THR A 102 -39.02 13.25 -31.88
CA THR A 102 -37.65 13.75 -32.00
C THR A 102 -37.15 14.41 -30.72
N THR A 103 -37.96 14.43 -29.66
CA THR A 103 -37.62 15.09 -28.40
C THR A 103 -36.99 14.06 -27.48
N PRO A 104 -35.75 14.25 -27.01
CA PRO A 104 -35.15 13.32 -26.06
C PRO A 104 -35.84 13.38 -24.69
N PRO A 105 -35.84 12.27 -23.94
CA PRO A 105 -36.20 12.24 -22.53
C PRO A 105 -35.46 13.27 -21.67
N THR A 106 -36.03 13.64 -20.53
CA THR A 106 -35.26 14.34 -19.49
C THR A 106 -34.15 13.46 -18.93
N ALA A 107 -33.03 14.06 -18.52
CA ALA A 107 -31.93 13.31 -17.91
C ALA A 107 -32.38 12.64 -16.60
N PRO A 108 -32.02 11.37 -16.34
CA PRO A 108 -32.21 10.77 -15.02
C PRO A 108 -31.48 11.59 -13.95
N THR A 109 -32.10 11.74 -12.78
CA THR A 109 -31.55 12.52 -11.66
C THR A 109 -31.37 11.67 -10.41
N ASN A 110 -30.67 12.17 -9.39
CA ASN A 110 -30.43 11.47 -8.12
C ASN A 110 -29.85 10.05 -8.29
N LEU A 111 -28.97 9.86 -9.27
CA LEU A 111 -28.21 8.62 -9.42
C LEU A 111 -27.31 8.44 -8.20
N VAL A 112 -27.47 7.32 -7.50
CA VAL A 112 -26.69 6.96 -6.32
C VAL A 112 -26.44 5.46 -6.28
N SER A 113 -25.33 5.05 -5.66
CA SER A 113 -25.11 3.65 -5.25
C SER A 113 -25.74 3.43 -3.88
N THR A 114 -26.63 2.45 -3.78
CA THR A 114 -27.40 2.14 -2.55
C THR A 114 -26.87 0.91 -1.83
N GLU A 115 -26.23 -0.01 -2.56
CA GLU A 115 -25.63 -1.22 -2.00
C GLU A 115 -24.35 -1.59 -2.76
N GLN A 116 -23.38 -2.13 -2.03
CA GLN A 116 -22.08 -2.55 -2.56
C GLN A 116 -21.65 -3.84 -1.86
N SER A 117 -21.10 -4.78 -2.62
CA SER A 117 -20.36 -5.95 -2.15
C SER A 117 -19.00 -6.01 -2.82
N SER A 118 -18.26 -7.11 -2.60
CA SER A 118 -17.01 -7.33 -3.31
C SER A 118 -17.17 -7.67 -4.80
N THR A 119 -18.39 -8.00 -5.25
CA THR A 119 -18.62 -8.44 -6.64
C THR A 119 -19.81 -7.76 -7.30
N PHE A 120 -20.49 -6.83 -6.62
CA PHE A 120 -21.59 -6.09 -7.22
C PHE A 120 -21.77 -4.68 -6.64
N VAL A 121 -22.42 -3.83 -7.43
CA VAL A 121 -22.89 -2.49 -7.06
C VAL A 121 -24.35 -2.35 -7.48
N THR A 122 -25.21 -1.94 -6.54
CA THR A 122 -26.61 -1.58 -6.82
C THR A 122 -26.74 -0.07 -6.96
N LEU A 123 -27.37 0.36 -8.04
CA LEU A 123 -27.61 1.75 -8.41
C LEU A 123 -29.10 2.04 -8.39
N THR A 124 -29.48 3.24 -7.94
CA THR A 124 -30.87 3.75 -8.05
C THR A 124 -30.87 5.18 -8.56
N TRP A 125 -31.93 5.58 -9.24
CA TRP A 125 -32.11 6.94 -9.76
C TRP A 125 -33.58 7.35 -9.77
N THR A 126 -33.83 8.65 -9.97
CA THR A 126 -35.16 9.20 -10.22
C THR A 126 -35.50 9.10 -11.71
N ALA A 127 -36.73 8.66 -12.00
CA ALA A 127 -37.20 8.44 -13.36
C ALA A 127 -37.20 9.71 -14.21
N SER A 128 -36.88 9.54 -15.49
CA SER A 128 -37.06 10.54 -16.54
C SER A 128 -38.53 10.67 -16.95
N THR A 129 -38.83 11.78 -17.61
CA THR A 129 -40.10 12.07 -18.28
C THR A 129 -39.84 12.33 -19.75
N ASP A 130 -40.83 12.03 -20.57
CA ASP A 130 -40.78 12.21 -22.02
C ASP A 130 -42.16 12.66 -22.53
N ASN A 131 -42.23 13.30 -23.69
CA ASN A 131 -43.49 13.74 -24.29
C ASN A 131 -44.33 12.60 -24.87
N VAL A 132 -43.72 11.45 -25.20
CA VAL A 132 -44.43 10.25 -25.65
C VAL A 132 -44.30 9.13 -24.62
N ALA A 133 -43.12 8.56 -24.46
CA ALA A 133 -42.89 7.46 -23.52
C ALA A 133 -41.40 7.11 -23.37
N ILE A 134 -41.00 6.80 -22.13
CA ILE A 134 -39.72 6.15 -21.87
C ILE A 134 -39.81 4.66 -22.22
N SER A 135 -38.88 4.18 -23.04
CA SER A 135 -38.74 2.76 -23.38
C SER A 135 -38.00 1.99 -22.29
N HIS A 136 -36.77 2.43 -21.96
CA HIS A 136 -35.91 1.80 -20.95
C HIS A 136 -34.77 2.73 -20.52
N TYR A 137 -33.95 2.24 -19.59
CA TYR A 137 -32.71 2.86 -19.16
C TYR A 137 -31.53 1.94 -19.48
N ASP A 138 -30.49 2.48 -20.08
CA ASP A 138 -29.20 1.83 -20.28
C ASP A 138 -28.24 2.22 -19.14
N VAL A 139 -27.56 1.21 -18.58
CA VAL A 139 -26.55 1.41 -17.54
C VAL A 139 -25.18 1.32 -18.17
N LEU A 140 -24.38 2.39 -18.06
CA LEU A 140 -23.03 2.44 -18.58
C LEU A 140 -22.01 2.42 -17.44
N ARG A 141 -21.08 1.48 -17.48
CA ARG A 141 -19.91 1.36 -16.59
C ARG A 141 -18.65 1.74 -17.36
N ASN A 142 -17.91 2.74 -16.89
CA ASN A 142 -16.70 3.26 -17.54
C ASN A 142 -16.91 3.56 -19.05
N GLY A 143 -18.10 4.05 -19.40
CA GLY A 143 -18.49 4.37 -20.78
C GLY A 143 -19.04 3.21 -21.61
N ALA A 144 -19.00 1.96 -21.13
CA ALA A 144 -19.54 0.79 -21.83
C ALA A 144 -20.90 0.37 -21.24
N LYS A 145 -21.87 0.03 -22.10
CA LYS A 145 -23.18 -0.48 -21.66
C LYS A 145 -23.04 -1.87 -21.02
N VAL A 146 -23.46 -2.00 -19.77
CA VAL A 146 -23.44 -3.26 -19.00
C VAL A 146 -24.83 -3.90 -18.87
N GLY A 147 -25.90 -3.15 -19.12
CA GLY A 147 -27.25 -3.68 -19.13
C GLY A 147 -28.31 -2.64 -19.46
N SER A 148 -29.56 -3.12 -19.51
CA SER A 148 -30.76 -2.29 -19.70
C SER A 148 -31.83 -2.70 -18.70
N THR A 149 -32.65 -1.75 -18.26
CA THR A 149 -33.77 -2.01 -17.35
C THR A 149 -34.89 -0.99 -17.51
N ILE A 150 -36.12 -1.39 -17.23
CA ILE A 150 -37.25 -0.45 -17.07
C ILE A 150 -37.46 -0.05 -15.60
N ALA A 151 -36.81 -0.77 -14.67
CA ALA A 151 -36.80 -0.43 -13.26
C ALA A 151 -35.87 0.76 -13.00
N LYS A 152 -36.05 1.43 -11.87
CA LYS A 152 -35.25 2.60 -11.45
C LYS A 152 -34.12 2.18 -10.52
N THR A 153 -33.73 0.92 -10.70
CA THR A 153 -32.69 0.21 -9.97
C THR A 153 -32.02 -0.77 -10.91
N PHE A 154 -30.71 -0.94 -10.74
CA PHE A 154 -29.93 -1.93 -11.46
C PHE A 154 -28.79 -2.40 -10.57
N THR A 155 -28.59 -3.71 -10.48
CA THR A 155 -27.42 -4.30 -9.81
C THR A 155 -26.47 -4.81 -10.87
N ASP A 156 -25.28 -4.22 -10.90
CA ASP A 156 -24.19 -4.66 -11.76
C ASP A 156 -23.34 -5.68 -11.00
N TYR A 157 -23.23 -6.89 -11.55
CA TYR A 157 -22.55 -8.04 -10.95
C TYR A 157 -21.20 -8.31 -11.63
N GLU A 158 -20.49 -9.34 -11.17
CA GLU A 158 -19.21 -9.79 -11.73
C GLU A 158 -18.15 -8.66 -11.75
N LEU A 159 -18.23 -7.81 -10.74
CA LEU A 159 -17.24 -6.77 -10.50
C LEU A 159 -16.04 -7.35 -9.76
N GLU A 160 -14.88 -6.75 -10.00
CA GLU A 160 -13.68 -7.03 -9.22
C GLU A 160 -13.81 -6.35 -7.86
N ALA A 161 -13.32 -7.02 -6.81
CA ALA A 161 -13.29 -6.46 -5.46
C ALA A 161 -12.37 -5.24 -5.39
N ASP A 162 -12.60 -4.35 -4.41
CA ASP A 162 -11.79 -3.15 -4.19
C ASP A 162 -11.58 -2.27 -5.44
N THR A 163 -12.52 -2.28 -6.37
CA THR A 163 -12.38 -1.60 -7.67
C THR A 163 -13.38 -0.46 -7.79
N GLY A 164 -12.86 0.73 -8.14
CA GLY A 164 -13.67 1.91 -8.43
C GLY A 164 -14.19 1.89 -9.87
N TYR A 165 -15.47 2.18 -10.03
CA TYR A 165 -16.18 2.24 -11.31
C TYR A 165 -16.93 3.57 -11.46
N GLN A 166 -16.96 4.09 -12.68
CA GLN A 166 -17.79 5.24 -13.03
C GLN A 166 -19.10 4.76 -13.67
N TYR A 167 -20.23 5.29 -13.22
CA TYR A 167 -21.55 4.93 -13.72
C TYR A 167 -22.33 6.12 -14.28
N VAL A 168 -23.03 5.89 -15.39
CA VAL A 168 -23.98 6.80 -16.04
C VAL A 168 -25.25 6.03 -16.38
N ILE A 169 -26.41 6.66 -16.21
CA ILE A 169 -27.70 6.10 -16.66
C ILE A 169 -28.20 6.88 -17.86
N ARG A 170 -28.51 6.18 -18.95
CA ARG A 170 -29.08 6.74 -20.17
C ARG A 170 -30.56 6.40 -20.27
N ALA A 171 -31.43 7.40 -20.25
CA ALA A 171 -32.84 7.21 -20.56
C ALA A 171 -33.04 7.15 -22.08
N VAL A 172 -33.79 6.17 -22.58
CA VAL A 172 -34.08 5.98 -24.00
C VAL A 172 -35.60 5.95 -24.20
N ASP A 173 -36.12 6.72 -25.15
CA ASP A 173 -37.54 6.73 -25.51
C ASP A 173 -37.93 5.61 -26.49
N THR A 174 -39.19 5.56 -26.90
CA THR A 174 -39.69 4.56 -27.87
C THR A 174 -39.23 4.80 -29.31
N SER A 175 -38.69 5.99 -29.62
CA SER A 175 -38.22 6.40 -30.94
C SER A 175 -36.68 6.32 -31.10
N GLY A 176 -35.97 6.01 -30.01
CA GLY A 176 -34.52 5.89 -29.95
C GLY A 176 -33.77 7.16 -29.52
N ASN A 177 -34.45 8.26 -29.18
CA ASN A 177 -33.77 9.42 -28.60
C ASN A 177 -33.35 9.11 -27.16
N TYR A 178 -32.26 9.72 -26.71
CA TYR A 178 -31.71 9.44 -25.39
C TYR A 178 -31.06 10.63 -24.72
N THR A 179 -31.02 10.58 -23.39
CA THR A 179 -30.32 11.56 -22.55
C THR A 179 -29.61 10.87 -21.39
N ASP A 180 -28.36 11.26 -21.14
CA ASP A 180 -27.51 10.70 -20.09
C ASP A 180 -27.62 11.50 -18.78
N SER A 181 -27.51 10.81 -17.64
CA SER A 181 -27.37 11.43 -16.33
C SER A 181 -25.95 12.00 -16.11
N SER A 182 -25.77 12.80 -15.07
CA SER A 182 -24.43 13.05 -14.53
C SER A 182 -23.79 11.72 -14.07
N ALA A 183 -22.47 11.61 -14.22
CA ALA A 183 -21.72 10.44 -13.78
C ALA A 183 -21.53 10.43 -12.25
N ILE A 184 -21.51 9.23 -11.66
CA ILE A 184 -21.07 9.01 -10.27
C ILE A 184 -19.92 8.00 -10.22
N SER A 185 -19.14 8.03 -9.14
CA SER A 185 -18.19 6.97 -8.82
C SER A 185 -18.74 6.09 -7.71
N ALA A 186 -18.62 4.77 -7.89
CA ALA A 186 -18.94 3.76 -6.87
C ALA A 186 -17.82 2.72 -6.83
N ALA A 187 -17.56 2.13 -5.67
CA ALA A 187 -16.53 1.10 -5.52
C ALA A 187 -17.12 -0.18 -4.93
N THR A 188 -16.62 -1.33 -5.37
CA THR A 188 -16.88 -2.59 -4.66
C THR A 188 -16.17 -2.59 -3.31
N LYS A 189 -16.72 -3.34 -2.36
CA LYS A 189 -16.06 -3.62 -1.08
C LYS A 189 -14.85 -4.55 -1.28
N GLY A 190 -14.01 -4.67 -0.27
CA GLY A 190 -12.97 -5.68 -0.24
C GLY A 190 -13.54 -7.09 -0.24
N GLY A 191 -12.90 -7.98 -1.00
CA GLY A 191 -13.19 -9.41 -0.97
C GLY A 191 -13.00 -9.97 0.44
N ALA A 192 -13.75 -11.02 0.79
CA ALA A 192 -13.53 -11.70 2.05
C ALA A 192 -12.06 -12.13 2.14
N VAL A 193 -11.37 -11.64 3.17
CA VAL A 193 -9.97 -11.94 3.44
C VAL A 193 -9.93 -13.37 3.97
N VAL A 194 -9.78 -14.36 3.07
CA VAL A 194 -9.72 -15.79 3.44
C VAL A 194 -8.47 -16.05 4.27
N ASP A 195 -8.61 -16.68 5.44
CA ASP A 195 -7.47 -17.06 6.27
C ASP A 195 -6.57 -18.03 5.50
N ILE A 196 -5.26 -17.78 5.55
CA ILE A 196 -4.22 -18.62 4.94
C ILE A 196 -3.57 -19.50 6.01
N GLY A 197 -3.16 -20.71 5.63
CA GLY A 197 -2.40 -21.63 6.48
C GLY A 197 -0.94 -21.21 6.65
N VAL A 198 -0.25 -21.79 7.64
CA VAL A 198 1.19 -21.53 7.85
C VAL A 198 1.98 -22.01 6.63
N GLY A 199 2.82 -21.13 6.08
CA GLY A 199 3.58 -21.35 4.84
C GLY A 199 2.82 -20.97 3.57
N GLU A 200 1.50 -20.77 3.63
CA GLU A 200 0.72 -20.35 2.48
C GLU A 200 0.87 -18.84 2.22
N SER A 201 0.66 -18.46 0.96
CA SER A 201 0.78 -17.08 0.51
C SER A 201 -0.43 -16.65 -0.31
N ARG A 202 -0.72 -15.35 -0.30
CA ARG A 202 -1.74 -14.72 -1.16
C ARG A 202 -1.25 -13.39 -1.71
N VAL A 203 -1.67 -13.05 -2.92
CA VAL A 203 -1.46 -11.72 -3.50
C VAL A 203 -2.60 -10.80 -3.05
N LEU A 204 -2.25 -9.59 -2.60
CA LEU A 204 -3.19 -8.59 -2.10
C LEU A 204 -3.37 -7.44 -3.09
N THR A 205 -4.56 -6.86 -3.12
CA THR A 205 -4.82 -5.56 -3.78
C THR A 205 -4.24 -4.41 -2.95
N ASP A 206 -4.10 -3.22 -3.55
CA ASP A 206 -3.62 -2.04 -2.82
C ASP A 206 -4.56 -1.61 -1.69
N ALA A 207 -5.87 -1.82 -1.87
CA ALA A 207 -6.85 -1.56 -0.83
C ALA A 207 -6.69 -2.55 0.35
N GLN A 208 -6.49 -3.84 0.06
CA GLN A 208 -6.22 -4.84 1.08
C GLN A 208 -4.90 -4.56 1.82
N ILE A 209 -3.83 -4.15 1.11
CA ILE A 209 -2.58 -3.73 1.75
C ILE A 209 -2.79 -2.50 2.64
N SER A 210 -3.58 -1.52 2.16
CA SER A 210 -3.91 -0.33 2.96
C SER A 210 -4.64 -0.71 4.25
N GLN A 211 -5.59 -1.66 4.17
CA GLN A 211 -6.38 -2.12 5.30
C GLN A 211 -5.60 -3.05 6.27
N LEU A 212 -4.82 -3.99 5.75
CA LEU A 212 -4.20 -5.08 6.53
C LEU A 212 -2.76 -4.78 6.95
N TRP A 213 -2.10 -3.82 6.31
CA TRP A 213 -0.67 -3.54 6.44
C TRP A 213 -0.34 -2.05 6.60
N ASN A 214 -1.36 -1.20 6.77
CA ASN A 214 -1.24 0.26 6.80
C ASN A 214 -0.57 0.83 5.53
N GLY A 215 -0.79 0.18 4.39
CA GLY A 215 -0.24 0.62 3.11
C GLY A 215 1.26 0.36 2.94
N ILE A 216 1.79 0.82 1.81
CA ILE A 216 3.22 0.82 1.50
C ILE A 216 3.67 2.28 1.41
N ASN A 217 4.62 2.68 2.25
CA ASN A 217 5.21 4.00 2.19
C ASN A 217 6.31 4.04 1.11
N PRO A 218 6.22 4.90 0.08
CA PRO A 218 7.24 5.03 -0.95
C PRO A 218 8.64 5.38 -0.40
N ALA A 219 8.72 6.10 0.72
CA ALA A 219 10.00 6.42 1.37
C ALA A 219 10.69 5.19 1.96
N PHE A 220 9.96 4.11 2.21
CA PHE A 220 10.46 2.88 2.82
C PHE A 220 10.73 1.79 1.76
N LEU A 221 10.80 2.16 0.47
CA LEU A 221 11.11 1.21 -0.60
C LEU A 221 12.61 0.92 -0.68
N PRO A 222 13.01 -0.24 -1.26
CA PRO A 222 14.41 -0.70 -1.29
C PRO A 222 15.46 0.34 -1.68
N ASP A 223 15.24 1.10 -2.75
CA ASP A 223 16.20 2.09 -3.22
C ASP A 223 16.26 3.34 -2.33
N ALA A 224 15.12 3.75 -1.75
CA ALA A 224 15.08 4.87 -0.82
C ALA A 224 15.80 4.52 0.48
N ALA A 225 15.53 3.34 1.06
CA ALA A 225 16.20 2.88 2.27
C ALA A 225 17.72 2.73 2.07
N ALA A 226 18.16 2.23 0.92
CA ALA A 226 19.58 2.15 0.58
C ALA A 226 20.24 3.55 0.49
N ALA A 227 19.53 4.54 -0.05
CA ALA A 227 20.02 5.91 -0.16
C ALA A 227 20.19 6.59 1.22
N GLU A 228 19.33 6.27 2.20
CA GLU A 228 19.44 6.82 3.56
C GLU A 228 20.72 6.35 4.27
N VAL A 229 21.13 5.08 4.09
CA VAL A 229 22.44 4.59 4.60
C VAL A 229 23.59 5.39 3.98
N GLN A 230 23.51 5.63 2.67
CA GLN A 230 24.53 6.36 1.92
C GLN A 230 24.63 7.83 2.32
N ALA A 231 23.49 8.44 2.64
CA ALA A 231 23.43 9.80 3.15
C ALA A 231 23.94 9.92 4.60
N ALA A 232 23.71 8.89 5.43
CA ALA A 232 24.11 8.89 6.83
C ALA A 232 25.62 8.66 7.03
N ILE A 233 26.24 7.76 6.26
CA ILE A 233 27.69 7.54 6.27
C ILE A 233 28.23 7.21 4.86
N PRO A 234 29.14 8.03 4.31
CA PRO A 234 29.81 7.70 3.05
C PRO A 234 30.66 6.43 3.17
N LYS A 235 30.76 5.65 2.10
CA LYS A 235 31.57 4.41 2.04
C LYS A 235 33.00 4.60 2.57
N ALA A 236 33.69 5.64 2.14
CA ALA A 236 35.05 5.92 2.57
C ALA A 236 35.17 6.17 4.09
N GLU A 237 34.18 6.82 4.69
CA GLU A 237 34.15 7.05 6.14
C GLU A 237 33.87 5.74 6.88
N TYR A 238 32.95 4.91 6.39
CA TYR A 238 32.69 3.57 6.95
C TYR A 238 33.94 2.69 6.92
N GLU A 239 34.62 2.63 5.77
CA GLU A 239 35.79 1.77 5.59
C GLU A 239 36.99 2.21 6.44
N THR A 240 37.16 3.52 6.65
CA THR A 240 38.23 4.04 7.54
C THR A 240 37.89 3.87 9.01
N THR A 241 36.60 3.87 9.37
CA THR A 241 36.13 3.59 10.74
C THR A 241 36.35 2.12 11.11
N PHE A 242 36.15 1.19 10.17
CA PHE A 242 36.26 -0.25 10.38
C PHE A 242 37.34 -0.91 9.50
N PRO A 243 38.63 -0.57 9.66
CA PRO A 243 39.67 -1.03 8.74
C PRO A 243 40.05 -2.51 8.95
N LEU A 244 39.90 -3.03 10.16
CA LEU A 244 40.20 -4.42 10.53
C LEU A 244 38.97 -5.34 10.49
N ARG A 245 37.90 -4.93 9.83
CA ARG A 245 36.69 -5.77 9.72
C ARG A 245 36.99 -7.09 9.01
N TYR A 246 36.26 -8.14 9.38
CA TYR A 246 36.50 -9.52 8.98
C TYR A 246 36.61 -9.68 7.44
N GLY A 247 37.76 -10.20 7.00
CA GLY A 247 38.06 -10.45 5.58
C GLY A 247 38.73 -9.31 4.82
N THR A 248 39.03 -8.17 5.44
CA THR A 248 39.89 -7.16 4.80
C THR A 248 41.36 -7.61 4.75
N PRO A 249 42.20 -7.02 3.87
CA PRO A 249 43.63 -7.28 3.86
C PRO A 249 44.33 -6.98 5.19
N GLU A 250 43.89 -5.92 5.91
CA GLU A 250 44.44 -5.62 7.23
C GLU A 250 44.02 -6.66 8.27
N TRP A 251 42.77 -7.12 8.23
CA TRP A 251 42.30 -8.21 9.08
C TRP A 251 43.11 -9.48 8.82
N ASP A 252 43.30 -9.88 7.56
CA ASP A 252 44.06 -11.09 7.19
C ASP A 252 45.47 -11.05 7.79
N ALA A 253 46.16 -9.91 7.66
CA ALA A 253 47.49 -9.72 8.22
C ALA A 253 47.55 -9.84 9.76
N LYS A 254 46.46 -9.54 10.48
CA LYS A 254 46.39 -9.64 11.95
C LYS A 254 45.87 -10.99 12.44
N ALA A 255 44.92 -11.58 11.73
CA ALA A 255 44.29 -12.83 12.10
C ALA A 255 45.20 -14.03 11.77
N LYS A 256 46.02 -13.95 10.73
CA LYS A 256 46.89 -15.04 10.29
C LYS A 256 47.78 -15.58 11.41
N GLY A 257 47.74 -16.91 11.57
CA GLY A 257 48.50 -17.62 12.61
C GLY A 257 47.74 -17.82 13.93
N ASN A 258 46.57 -17.22 14.10
CA ASN A 258 45.69 -17.50 15.23
C ASN A 258 44.79 -18.72 14.96
N TYR A 259 44.33 -19.38 16.03
CA TYR A 259 43.50 -20.59 15.92
C TYR A 259 42.16 -20.35 15.22
N TYR A 260 41.64 -19.13 15.23
CA TYR A 260 40.37 -18.75 14.61
C TYR A 260 40.51 -18.31 13.14
N TYR A 261 41.74 -18.28 12.61
CA TYR A 261 41.99 -17.81 11.24
C TYR A 261 41.37 -18.76 10.21
N LYS A 262 40.51 -18.21 9.36
CA LYS A 262 40.01 -18.87 8.15
C LYS A 262 40.64 -18.18 6.95
N PRO A 263 41.31 -18.89 6.01
CA PRO A 263 41.92 -18.26 4.84
C PRO A 263 40.84 -17.83 3.82
N ASN A 264 41.24 -16.94 2.89
CA ASN A 264 40.43 -16.53 1.73
C ASN A 264 39.04 -15.98 2.08
N GLN A 265 38.92 -15.28 3.21
CA GLN A 265 37.68 -14.61 3.57
C GLN A 265 37.47 -13.38 2.69
N THR A 266 36.24 -13.20 2.24
CA THR A 266 35.80 -11.94 1.63
C THR A 266 35.51 -10.91 2.71
N ASP A 267 35.52 -9.63 2.36
CA ASP A 267 35.10 -8.53 3.24
C ASP A 267 33.63 -8.71 3.67
N TYR A 268 33.44 -9.42 4.77
CA TYR A 268 32.14 -9.89 5.25
C TYR A 268 31.29 -8.70 5.70
N TYR A 269 31.89 -7.79 6.47
CA TYR A 269 31.25 -6.55 6.91
C TYR A 269 31.46 -5.40 5.93
N SER A 270 31.56 -5.68 4.63
CA SER A 270 31.70 -4.61 3.64
C SER A 270 30.53 -3.63 3.69
N TYR A 271 30.82 -2.37 3.33
CA TYR A 271 29.80 -1.35 3.17
C TYR A 271 28.72 -1.77 2.17
N ASP A 272 29.12 -2.45 1.09
CA ASP A 272 28.19 -2.90 0.05
C ASP A 272 27.24 -3.98 0.57
N ASN A 273 27.70 -4.87 1.47
CA ASN A 273 26.84 -5.83 2.15
C ASN A 273 25.84 -5.14 3.08
N LEU A 274 26.25 -4.11 3.83
CA LEU A 274 25.34 -3.32 4.68
C LEU A 274 24.23 -2.66 3.84
N VAL A 275 24.60 -1.93 2.78
CA VAL A 275 23.64 -1.25 1.90
C VAL A 275 22.72 -2.26 1.21
N SER A 276 23.26 -3.39 0.76
CA SER A 276 22.47 -4.45 0.11
C SER A 276 21.51 -5.14 1.08
N ALA A 277 21.92 -5.35 2.33
CA ALA A 277 21.07 -5.92 3.36
C ALA A 277 19.89 -5.00 3.69
N VAL A 278 20.15 -3.69 3.88
CA VAL A 278 19.10 -2.69 4.08
C VAL A 278 18.14 -2.66 2.89
N ARG A 279 18.66 -2.63 1.66
CA ARG A 279 17.84 -2.70 0.44
C ARG A 279 16.93 -3.93 0.41
N GLU A 280 17.47 -5.09 0.76
CA GLU A 280 16.73 -6.36 0.71
C GLU A 280 15.61 -6.43 1.75
N ILE A 281 15.90 -6.13 3.02
CA ILE A 281 14.87 -6.15 4.07
C ILE A 281 13.84 -5.05 3.86
N ALA A 282 14.23 -3.92 3.25
CA ALA A 282 13.30 -2.84 2.96
C ALA A 282 12.18 -3.23 1.98
N ASN A 283 12.22 -4.40 1.32
CA ASN A 283 11.06 -4.93 0.59
C ASN A 283 10.06 -5.69 1.49
N ILE A 284 10.36 -5.86 2.77
CA ILE A 284 9.60 -6.73 3.69
C ILE A 284 8.89 -5.88 4.75
N LYS A 285 7.59 -6.10 4.92
CA LYS A 285 6.89 -5.76 6.18
C LYS A 285 6.68 -7.01 6.99
N TYR A 286 6.76 -6.88 8.30
CA TYR A 286 6.53 -7.90 9.29
C TYR A 286 5.30 -7.52 10.11
N LYS A 287 4.44 -8.48 10.46
CA LYS A 287 3.24 -8.23 11.26
C LYS A 287 3.04 -9.32 12.27
N GLU A 288 2.90 -8.93 13.53
CA GLU A 288 2.42 -9.82 14.59
C GLU A 288 0.96 -9.50 14.90
N VAL A 289 0.18 -10.56 15.07
CA VAL A 289 -1.19 -10.48 15.56
C VAL A 289 -1.25 -11.33 16.81
N VAL A 290 -1.47 -10.73 17.98
CA VAL A 290 -1.55 -11.44 19.26
C VAL A 290 -2.98 -11.42 19.78
N ARG A 291 -3.35 -12.43 20.59
CA ARG A 291 -4.59 -12.38 21.37
C ARG A 291 -4.36 -11.53 22.63
N GLU A 292 -5.27 -10.59 22.88
CA GLU A 292 -5.18 -9.71 24.04
C GLU A 292 -5.03 -10.51 25.35
N GLY A 293 -4.04 -10.16 26.17
CA GLY A 293 -3.70 -10.88 27.40
C GLY A 293 -2.78 -12.09 27.24
N TYR A 294 -2.53 -12.54 25.99
CA TYR A 294 -1.74 -13.74 25.70
C TYR A 294 -0.68 -13.47 24.61
N PRO A 295 0.47 -12.87 24.95
CA PRO A 295 1.48 -12.44 23.97
C PRO A 295 2.09 -13.60 23.16
N ASN A 296 2.08 -14.82 23.69
CA ASN A 296 2.57 -16.01 23.00
C ASN A 296 1.52 -16.66 22.08
N VAL A 297 0.25 -16.33 22.26
CA VAL A 297 -0.84 -16.80 21.41
C VAL A 297 -0.94 -15.85 20.22
N LYS A 298 -0.08 -16.08 19.23
CA LYS A 298 0.15 -15.14 18.13
C LYS A 298 0.20 -15.78 16.74
N GLN A 299 0.00 -14.93 15.74
CA GLN A 299 0.35 -15.18 14.35
C GLN A 299 1.43 -14.20 13.92
N ILE A 300 2.29 -14.65 13.00
CA ILE A 300 3.32 -13.82 12.38
C ILE A 300 3.14 -13.89 10.87
N TYR A 301 3.05 -12.74 10.24
CA TYR A 301 2.96 -12.60 8.80
C TYR A 301 4.16 -11.81 8.27
N ARG A 302 4.47 -12.01 6.98
CA ARG A 302 5.22 -11.01 6.20
C ARG A 302 4.44 -10.57 4.97
N LEU A 303 4.74 -9.37 4.51
CA LEU A 303 4.37 -8.86 3.19
C LEU A 303 5.65 -8.61 2.39
N ASP A 304 5.71 -9.20 1.19
CA ASP A 304 6.61 -8.74 0.14
C ASP A 304 5.95 -7.55 -0.57
N LYS A 305 6.54 -6.36 -0.42
CA LYS A 305 5.92 -5.11 -0.90
C LYS A 305 5.85 -5.05 -2.42
N GLN A 306 6.93 -5.43 -3.11
CA GLN A 306 6.98 -5.43 -4.56
C GLN A 306 6.06 -6.47 -5.18
N ALA A 307 6.05 -7.70 -4.64
CA ALA A 307 5.19 -8.77 -5.13
C ALA A 307 3.76 -8.69 -4.57
N LYS A 308 3.47 -7.74 -3.67
CA LYS A 308 2.19 -7.60 -2.94
C LYS A 308 1.72 -8.92 -2.31
N THR A 309 2.67 -9.75 -1.89
CA THR A 309 2.40 -11.12 -1.46
C THR A 309 2.52 -11.21 0.05
N GLU A 310 1.41 -11.52 0.72
CA GLU A 310 1.37 -11.83 2.15
C GLU A 310 1.56 -13.33 2.37
N THR A 311 2.36 -13.69 3.37
CA THR A 311 2.60 -15.08 3.80
C THR A 311 2.37 -15.18 5.30
N LEU A 312 1.64 -16.19 5.77
CA LEU A 312 1.58 -16.54 7.19
C LEU A 312 2.81 -17.39 7.54
N LEU A 313 3.71 -16.82 8.33
CA LEU A 313 4.98 -17.45 8.70
C LEU A 313 4.85 -18.38 9.91
N PHE A 314 3.95 -18.05 10.83
CA PHE A 314 3.77 -18.77 12.08
C PHE A 314 2.37 -18.56 12.65
N GLN A 315 1.85 -19.59 13.31
CA GLN A 315 0.65 -19.50 14.14
C GLN A 315 0.82 -20.37 15.38
N ALA A 316 0.52 -19.80 16.55
CA ALA A 316 0.41 -20.57 17.78
C ALA A 316 -0.73 -21.61 17.67
N PRO A 317 -0.55 -22.87 18.09
CA PRO A 317 -1.53 -23.94 17.89
C PRO A 317 -2.91 -23.61 18.46
N ASP A 318 -2.92 -22.91 19.60
CA ASP A 318 -4.09 -22.52 20.36
C ASP A 318 -4.67 -21.15 19.95
N PHE A 319 -4.12 -20.52 18.89
CA PHE A 319 -4.56 -19.19 18.45
C PHE A 319 -6.04 -19.13 18.07
N ASN A 320 -6.54 -20.18 17.43
CA ASN A 320 -7.93 -20.29 16.98
C ASN A 320 -8.78 -21.19 17.89
N ASP A 321 -8.25 -21.66 19.01
CA ASP A 321 -9.02 -22.45 19.96
C ASP A 321 -10.18 -21.64 20.55
N ALA A 322 -11.23 -22.33 20.98
CA ALA A 322 -12.43 -21.69 21.53
C ALA A 322 -12.15 -20.77 22.72
N SER A 323 -11.09 -21.05 23.50
CA SER A 323 -10.65 -20.21 24.62
C SER A 323 -10.03 -18.87 24.22
N HIS A 324 -9.54 -18.74 22.97
CA HIS A 324 -8.82 -17.57 22.50
C HIS A 324 -9.48 -16.87 21.30
N SER A 325 -10.27 -17.58 20.49
CA SER A 325 -10.85 -17.03 19.25
C SER A 325 -11.80 -15.86 19.48
N SER A 326 -12.40 -15.74 20.66
CA SER A 326 -13.25 -14.60 21.05
C SER A 326 -12.49 -13.40 21.60
N LEU A 327 -11.19 -13.54 21.92
CA LEU A 327 -10.40 -12.43 22.46
C LEU A 327 -10.03 -11.44 21.34
N PRO A 328 -9.98 -10.13 21.63
CA PRO A 328 -9.52 -9.14 20.67
C PRO A 328 -8.13 -9.45 20.10
N LYS A 329 -7.94 -9.10 18.82
CA LYS A 329 -6.64 -9.21 18.13
C LYS A 329 -5.91 -7.87 18.26
N LEU A 330 -4.72 -7.89 18.83
CA LEU A 330 -3.81 -6.73 18.84
C LEU A 330 -2.80 -6.93 17.71
N THR A 331 -2.63 -5.92 16.86
CA THR A 331 -1.76 -6.00 15.68
C THR A 331 -0.61 -5.03 15.80
N ARG A 332 0.59 -5.51 15.50
CA ARG A 332 1.80 -4.71 15.39
C ARG A 332 2.42 -4.95 14.02
N ILE A 333 2.76 -3.88 13.32
CA ILE A 333 3.40 -3.93 11.99
C ILE A 333 4.75 -3.24 12.09
N VAL A 334 5.79 -3.90 11.59
CA VAL A 334 7.13 -3.35 11.39
C VAL A 334 7.36 -3.28 9.89
N ASP A 335 7.70 -2.09 9.37
CA ASP A 335 8.15 -1.93 8.00
C ASP A 335 9.67 -1.84 8.01
N PHE A 336 10.39 -2.87 7.58
CA PHE A 336 11.86 -2.84 7.70
C PHE A 336 12.52 -1.77 6.83
N GLY A 337 11.79 -1.18 5.89
CA GLY A 337 12.25 -0.01 5.14
C GLY A 337 12.21 1.29 5.93
N SER A 338 11.68 1.30 7.17
CA SER A 338 11.71 2.47 8.05
C SER A 338 13.07 2.71 8.70
N PHE A 339 13.98 1.72 8.67
CA PHE A 339 15.35 1.87 9.17
C PHE A 339 16.01 3.08 8.50
N LEU A 340 16.48 4.03 9.32
CA LEU A 340 17.01 5.32 8.86
C LEU A 340 16.04 6.13 7.98
N SER A 341 14.74 5.97 8.12
CA SER A 341 13.74 6.74 7.35
C SER A 341 12.70 7.44 8.23
N GLU A 342 12.81 7.29 9.55
CA GLU A 342 11.93 7.90 10.55
C GLU A 342 12.69 8.83 11.50
N GLY A 343 11.95 9.62 12.28
CA GLY A 343 12.52 10.61 13.19
C GLY A 343 13.19 11.80 12.49
N SER A 344 13.92 12.60 13.26
CA SER A 344 14.70 13.72 12.72
C SER A 344 15.97 13.23 12.00
N SER A 345 16.64 14.12 11.26
CA SER A 345 17.96 13.79 10.69
C SER A 345 18.98 13.41 11.77
N ASN A 346 18.85 13.95 12.98
CA ASN A 346 19.71 13.59 14.11
C ASN A 346 19.43 12.16 14.58
N ASP A 347 18.15 11.78 14.69
CA ASP A 347 17.73 10.46 15.15
C ASP A 347 18.18 9.37 14.19
N ARG A 348 18.09 9.60 12.87
CA ARG A 348 18.61 8.66 11.87
C ARG A 348 20.11 8.42 11.99
N LYS A 349 20.90 9.49 12.18
CA LYS A 349 22.35 9.35 12.36
C LYS A 349 22.67 8.62 13.67
N ARG A 350 21.95 8.93 14.75
CA ARG A 350 22.05 8.22 16.03
C ARG A 350 21.67 6.76 15.87
N GLU A 351 20.60 6.44 15.15
CA GLU A 351 20.17 5.07 14.88
C GLU A 351 21.28 4.28 14.18
N LEU A 352 21.84 4.80 13.08
CA LEU A 352 22.92 4.11 12.37
C LEU A 352 24.15 3.94 13.27
N ALA A 353 24.54 4.99 13.99
CA ALA A 353 25.65 4.91 14.94
C ALA A 353 25.38 3.90 16.06
N GLY A 354 24.15 3.82 16.55
CA GLY A 354 23.74 2.90 17.62
C GLY A 354 23.74 1.44 17.16
N PHE A 355 23.23 1.19 15.95
CA PHE A 355 23.30 -0.13 15.32
C PHE A 355 24.76 -0.56 15.14
N LEU A 356 25.57 0.26 14.48
CA LEU A 356 26.98 -0.02 14.21
C LEU A 356 27.81 -0.17 15.49
N ALA A 357 27.56 0.64 16.52
CA ALA A 357 28.28 0.57 17.79
C ALA A 357 28.02 -0.73 18.55
N ASN A 358 26.77 -1.20 18.54
CA ASN A 358 26.42 -2.46 19.18
C ASN A 358 27.05 -3.64 18.43
N ILE A 359 26.90 -3.72 17.11
CA ILE A 359 27.52 -4.83 16.36
C ILE A 359 29.05 -4.79 16.43
N ALA A 360 29.66 -3.59 16.46
CA ALA A 360 31.10 -3.40 16.66
C ALA A 360 31.57 -3.97 18.00
N HIS A 361 30.77 -3.80 19.06
CA HIS A 361 31.02 -4.44 20.34
C HIS A 361 30.87 -5.96 20.26
N GLU A 362 29.77 -6.48 19.71
CA GLU A 362 29.50 -7.93 19.68
C GLU A 362 30.60 -8.73 18.96
N THR A 363 31.25 -8.09 18.00
CA THR A 363 32.17 -8.74 17.05
C THR A 363 33.60 -8.22 17.15
N GLY A 364 33.88 -7.39 18.14
CA GLY A 364 35.16 -6.71 18.29
C GLY A 364 36.29 -7.63 18.77
N GLY A 365 37.48 -7.47 18.20
CA GLY A 365 38.72 -8.14 18.63
C GLY A 365 39.67 -7.25 19.43
N GLY A 366 39.22 -6.05 19.81
CA GLY A 366 40.03 -5.05 20.50
C GLY A 366 40.21 -5.33 21.99
N TRP A 367 41.32 -4.85 22.53
CA TRP A 367 41.62 -4.79 23.96
C TRP A 367 42.24 -3.42 24.30
N SER A 368 42.43 -3.12 25.59
CA SER A 368 42.82 -1.80 26.08
C SER A 368 44.12 -1.22 25.49
N THR A 369 45.07 -2.07 25.09
CA THR A 369 46.36 -1.68 24.50
C THR A 369 46.51 -2.12 23.04
N ALA A 370 45.39 -2.39 22.36
CA ALA A 370 45.42 -2.87 20.99
C ALA A 370 46.11 -1.87 20.04
N PRO A 371 46.97 -2.33 19.11
CA PRO A 371 47.63 -1.46 18.14
C PRO A 371 46.62 -0.62 17.37
N GLY A 372 46.82 0.69 17.35
CA GLY A 372 45.90 1.64 16.69
C GLY A 372 44.64 1.98 17.50
N GLY A 373 44.53 1.50 18.74
CA GLY A 373 43.39 1.73 19.63
C GLY A 373 42.34 0.63 19.54
N GLU A 374 41.64 0.40 20.65
CA GLU A 374 40.61 -0.66 20.80
C GLU A 374 39.53 -0.60 19.71
N LEU A 375 39.02 0.60 19.40
CA LEU A 375 37.89 0.77 18.49
C LEU A 375 38.20 0.37 17.04
N ARG A 376 39.46 0.40 16.62
CA ARG A 376 39.88 -0.01 15.27
C ARG A 376 39.58 -1.48 14.99
N TRP A 377 39.46 -2.29 16.05
CA TRP A 377 39.25 -3.74 16.00
C TRP A 377 37.77 -4.14 16.06
N ALA A 378 36.86 -3.22 15.77
CA ALA A 378 35.44 -3.55 15.56
C ALA A 378 35.23 -4.46 14.35
N LEU A 379 34.13 -5.23 14.37
CA LEU A 379 33.72 -6.10 13.25
C LEU A 379 34.77 -7.17 12.89
N PHE A 380 35.60 -7.57 13.85
CA PHE A 380 36.76 -8.44 13.64
C PHE A 380 36.41 -9.93 13.57
N PHE A 381 35.28 -10.34 14.15
CA PHE A 381 34.78 -11.72 14.13
C PHE A 381 33.38 -11.79 13.53
N ASN A 382 33.03 -12.92 12.91
CA ASN A 382 31.68 -13.16 12.38
C ASN A 382 30.98 -14.37 13.02
N GLU A 383 31.60 -15.00 14.00
CA GLU A 383 31.03 -16.09 14.79
C GLU A 383 31.68 -16.17 16.17
N GLU A 384 31.02 -16.90 17.06
CA GLU A 384 31.45 -17.12 18.43
C GLU A 384 32.72 -17.98 18.48
N LEU A 385 33.77 -17.43 19.10
CA LEU A 385 35.10 -18.02 19.10
C LEU A 385 35.19 -19.41 19.72
N ASP A 386 34.38 -19.69 20.75
CA ASP A 386 34.39 -20.97 21.46
C ASP A 386 33.95 -22.16 20.59
N PHE A 387 33.35 -21.89 19.42
CA PHE A 387 32.85 -22.86 18.45
C PHE A 387 33.76 -23.00 17.23
N VAL A 388 34.67 -22.03 16.98
CA VAL A 388 35.56 -22.04 15.82
C VAL A 388 36.52 -23.22 15.89
N ASN A 389 36.56 -24.01 14.81
CA ASN A 389 37.41 -25.21 14.69
C ASN A 389 37.14 -26.26 15.77
N THR A 390 35.87 -26.37 16.22
CA THR A 390 35.40 -27.39 17.15
C THR A 390 34.21 -28.16 16.58
N ASP A 391 33.86 -29.28 17.20
CA ASP A 391 32.64 -30.06 16.95
C ASP A 391 31.54 -29.80 17.99
N LYS A 392 31.70 -28.75 18.81
CA LYS A 392 30.74 -28.41 19.87
C LYS A 392 29.37 -28.10 19.28
N ILE A 393 28.33 -28.63 19.93
CA ILE A 393 26.94 -28.29 19.67
C ILE A 393 26.42 -27.45 20.82
N GLY A 394 26.01 -26.23 20.53
CA GLY A 394 25.46 -25.28 21.49
C GLY A 394 24.25 -24.54 20.97
N TYR A 395 23.52 -23.94 21.91
CA TYR A 395 22.34 -23.10 21.71
C TYR A 395 21.19 -23.85 21.03
N VAL A 396 20.87 -25.00 21.61
CA VAL A 396 19.80 -25.90 21.14
C VAL A 396 18.72 -25.96 22.21
N ASP A 397 17.52 -25.51 21.84
CA ASP A 397 16.28 -25.72 22.57
C ASP A 397 15.48 -26.82 21.86
N GLU A 398 15.63 -28.05 22.37
CA GLU A 398 14.96 -29.26 21.88
C GLU A 398 13.43 -29.22 22.12
N ASP A 399 12.99 -28.44 23.10
CA ASP A 399 11.59 -28.32 23.47
C ASP A 399 10.85 -27.30 22.59
N ASN A 400 11.58 -26.55 21.76
CA ASN A 400 10.97 -25.61 20.83
C ASN A 400 10.17 -26.34 19.74
N LEU A 401 8.84 -26.31 19.85
CA LEU A 401 7.96 -27.07 18.96
C LEU A 401 7.87 -26.51 17.54
N PHE A 402 8.26 -25.25 17.32
CA PHE A 402 8.01 -24.53 16.06
C PHE A 402 9.26 -24.42 15.19
N TRP A 403 10.36 -24.05 15.81
CA TRP A 403 11.66 -23.91 15.15
C TRP A 403 12.58 -24.99 15.68
N LYS A 404 12.17 -26.24 15.44
CA LYS A 404 12.86 -27.42 15.95
C LYS A 404 14.32 -27.42 15.49
N PRO A 405 15.26 -27.70 16.40
CA PRO A 405 16.64 -27.84 16.01
C PRO A 405 16.82 -29.06 15.12
N VAL A 406 17.82 -29.01 14.24
CA VAL A 406 18.20 -30.13 13.39
C VAL A 406 19.31 -30.91 14.10
N PRO A 407 19.19 -32.24 14.27
CA PRO A 407 20.21 -33.04 14.94
C PRO A 407 21.61 -32.81 14.36
N GLY A 408 22.59 -32.59 15.24
CA GLY A 408 23.98 -32.34 14.84
C GLY A 408 24.30 -30.90 14.43
N LYS A 409 23.32 -29.98 14.43
CA LYS A 409 23.54 -28.56 14.12
C LYS A 409 23.69 -27.73 15.38
N SER A 410 24.60 -26.75 15.32
CA SER A 410 24.80 -25.75 16.37
C SER A 410 24.32 -24.38 15.93
N TYR A 411 23.60 -23.71 16.81
CA TYR A 411 23.05 -22.37 16.61
C TYR A 411 23.75 -21.33 17.48
N HIS A 412 25.08 -21.45 17.62
CA HIS A 412 25.92 -20.47 18.31
C HIS A 412 25.95 -19.12 17.61
N GLY A 413 26.55 -18.14 18.27
CA GLY A 413 26.59 -16.76 17.80
C GLY A 413 27.18 -16.66 16.40
N ARG A 414 26.41 -16.13 15.44
CA ARG A 414 26.88 -15.79 14.09
C ARG A 414 26.42 -14.41 13.66
N GLY A 415 27.25 -13.77 12.83
CA GLY A 415 27.01 -12.46 12.26
C GLY A 415 27.11 -11.29 13.24
N PRO A 416 26.64 -10.10 12.81
CA PRO A 416 26.84 -8.82 13.50
C PRO A 416 26.28 -8.77 14.92
N ILE A 417 25.19 -9.49 15.19
CA ILE A 417 24.51 -9.50 16.50
C ILE A 417 24.74 -10.80 17.28
N GLN A 418 25.67 -11.65 16.82
CA GLN A 418 25.90 -12.98 17.39
C GLN A 418 24.59 -13.76 17.57
N LEU A 419 23.79 -13.84 16.49
CA LEU A 419 22.49 -14.52 16.49
C LEU A 419 22.67 -15.94 17.01
N SER A 420 21.95 -16.28 18.07
CA SER A 420 22.08 -17.54 18.79
C SER A 420 20.72 -18.19 19.03
N TRP A 421 20.69 -19.51 19.23
CA TRP A 421 19.50 -20.36 19.44
C TRP A 421 18.67 -20.70 18.20
N ASN A 422 18.28 -21.97 18.06
CA ASN A 422 17.47 -22.49 16.95
C ASN A 422 16.21 -21.67 16.68
N TYR A 423 15.51 -21.21 17.73
CA TYR A 423 14.29 -20.43 17.55
C TYR A 423 14.51 -19.07 16.87
N ASN A 424 15.67 -18.45 17.10
CA ASN A 424 16.04 -17.21 16.42
C ASN A 424 16.45 -17.47 14.97
N TYR A 425 17.22 -18.54 14.72
CA TYR A 425 17.56 -18.95 13.35
C TYR A 425 16.31 -19.28 12.54
N GLY A 426 15.37 -20.04 13.13
CA GLY A 426 14.11 -20.40 12.51
C GLY A 426 13.23 -19.18 12.22
N LEU A 427 13.07 -18.25 13.16
CA LEU A 427 12.30 -17.01 12.93
C LEU A 427 12.91 -16.16 11.81
N ILE A 428 14.22 -15.91 11.85
CA ILE A 428 14.91 -15.13 10.81
C ILE A 428 14.79 -15.83 9.45
N SER A 429 14.95 -17.16 9.42
CA SER A 429 14.77 -17.96 8.21
C SER A 429 13.35 -17.83 7.66
N SER A 430 12.32 -17.88 8.50
CA SER A 430 10.94 -17.64 8.09
C SER A 430 10.75 -16.24 7.50
N ILE A 431 11.32 -15.19 8.09
CA ILE A 431 11.19 -13.82 7.58
C ILE A 431 11.87 -13.69 6.20
N VAL A 432 13.12 -14.11 6.09
CA VAL A 432 13.93 -13.96 4.87
C VAL A 432 13.43 -14.88 3.75
N TYR A 433 13.31 -16.18 4.04
CA TYR A 433 13.08 -17.22 3.04
C TYR A 433 11.63 -17.70 2.95
N ARG A 434 10.72 -17.26 3.83
CA ARG A 434 9.36 -17.84 4.00
C ARG A 434 9.39 -19.30 4.45
N ASP A 435 10.53 -19.78 4.91
CA ASP A 435 10.76 -21.16 5.30
C ASP A 435 11.70 -21.19 6.52
N PRO A 436 11.24 -21.70 7.68
CA PRO A 436 12.11 -21.81 8.86
C PRO A 436 13.31 -22.75 8.65
N SER A 437 13.23 -23.68 7.69
CA SER A 437 14.18 -24.79 7.56
C SER A 437 15.53 -24.38 6.98
N VAL A 438 15.61 -23.27 6.22
CA VAL A 438 16.84 -22.89 5.49
C VAL A 438 18.02 -22.67 6.44
N LEU A 439 17.84 -21.83 7.47
CA LEU A 439 18.91 -21.59 8.46
C LEU A 439 18.92 -22.63 9.58
N LEU A 440 17.84 -23.37 9.79
CA LEU A 440 17.84 -24.50 10.72
C LEU A 440 18.71 -25.65 10.19
N ASN A 441 18.65 -25.94 8.89
CA ASN A 441 19.43 -26.97 8.22
C ASN A 441 20.89 -26.54 7.94
N ASP A 442 21.10 -25.26 7.65
CA ASP A 442 22.41 -24.72 7.26
C ASP A 442 22.71 -23.38 7.98
N PRO A 443 22.97 -23.41 9.30
CA PRO A 443 23.22 -22.19 10.09
C PRO A 443 24.52 -21.47 9.65
N ASP A 444 25.46 -22.17 9.04
CA ASP A 444 26.74 -21.62 8.56
C ASP A 444 26.56 -20.68 7.35
N LYS A 445 25.37 -20.66 6.73
CA LYS A 445 25.03 -19.63 5.73
C LYS A 445 25.25 -18.22 6.24
N ILE A 446 24.97 -17.97 7.52
CA ILE A 446 25.15 -16.64 8.11
C ILE A 446 26.63 -16.26 8.05
N THR A 447 27.56 -17.14 8.44
CA THR A 447 29.01 -16.87 8.39
C THR A 447 29.57 -16.79 6.97
N ALA A 448 28.93 -17.45 6.00
CA ALA A 448 29.38 -17.47 4.62
C ALA A 448 28.93 -16.25 3.80
N ASP A 449 27.84 -15.59 4.19
CA ASP A 449 27.25 -14.47 3.45
C ASP A 449 27.11 -13.23 4.36
N GLY A 450 28.01 -12.26 4.16
CA GLY A 450 28.03 -11.01 4.92
C GLY A 450 26.76 -10.17 4.77
N LYS A 451 26.07 -10.23 3.62
CA LYS A 451 24.78 -9.56 3.44
C LYS A 451 23.73 -10.23 4.33
N LEU A 452 23.63 -11.56 4.31
CA LEU A 452 22.74 -12.31 5.21
C LEU A 452 23.09 -12.05 6.69
N GLY A 453 24.38 -11.92 7.01
CA GLY A 453 24.86 -11.45 8.29
C GLY A 453 24.23 -10.12 8.70
N PHE A 454 24.37 -9.08 7.89
CA PHE A 454 23.72 -7.78 8.18
C PHE A 454 22.20 -7.88 8.29
N ILE A 455 21.55 -8.70 7.45
CA ILE A 455 20.11 -8.95 7.54
C ILE A 455 19.72 -9.46 8.93
N THR A 456 20.48 -10.39 9.51
CA THR A 456 20.13 -10.92 10.85
C THR A 456 20.22 -9.84 11.93
N GLY A 457 21.25 -9.01 11.89
CA GLY A 457 21.41 -7.88 12.82
C GLY A 457 20.32 -6.82 12.66
N LEU A 458 19.98 -6.46 11.43
CA LEU A 458 18.95 -5.47 11.14
C LEU A 458 17.56 -5.98 11.54
N LEU A 459 17.23 -7.23 11.25
CA LEU A 459 15.96 -7.82 11.68
C LEU A 459 15.85 -7.84 13.21
N PHE A 460 16.92 -8.17 13.93
CA PHE A 460 16.94 -8.07 15.39
C PHE A 460 16.70 -6.62 15.85
N TRP A 461 17.40 -5.66 15.24
CA TRP A 461 17.31 -4.24 15.59
C TRP A 461 15.89 -3.68 15.43
N MET A 462 15.21 -4.08 14.36
CA MET A 462 13.89 -3.58 13.98
C MET A 462 12.73 -4.34 14.62
N THR A 463 12.95 -5.56 15.10
CA THR A 463 11.84 -6.43 15.58
C THR A 463 11.72 -6.38 17.11
N PRO A 464 10.61 -5.86 17.65
CA PRO A 464 10.36 -5.89 19.09
C PRO A 464 10.08 -7.32 19.58
N GLN A 465 10.47 -7.61 20.82
CA GLN A 465 10.24 -8.90 21.47
C GLN A 465 9.73 -8.66 22.89
N GLU A 466 8.41 -8.70 23.08
CA GLU A 466 7.78 -8.40 24.38
C GLU A 466 8.48 -9.11 25.55
N PRO A 467 8.81 -8.40 26.63
CA PRO A 467 8.47 -6.99 26.94
C PRO A 467 9.42 -5.92 26.35
N LYS A 468 10.39 -6.31 25.52
CA LYS A 468 11.39 -5.42 24.92
C LYS A 468 10.84 -4.70 23.69
N PRO A 469 10.99 -3.36 23.58
CA PRO A 469 10.73 -2.64 22.33
C PRO A 469 11.79 -3.00 21.28
N SER A 470 11.62 -2.50 20.05
CA SER A 470 12.70 -2.55 19.07
C SER A 470 13.74 -1.47 19.38
N ASN A 471 14.99 -1.71 18.96
CA ASN A 471 16.02 -0.67 19.07
C ASN A 471 15.74 0.50 18.12
N HIS A 472 15.09 0.22 16.98
CA HIS A 472 14.57 1.25 16.09
C HIS A 472 13.67 2.24 16.83
N ASP A 473 12.62 1.75 17.51
CA ASP A 473 11.66 2.59 18.24
C ASP A 473 12.33 3.40 19.36
N ILE A 474 13.36 2.84 20.00
CA ILE A 474 14.16 3.56 21.00
C ILE A 474 14.89 4.74 20.35
N MET A 475 15.59 4.50 19.23
CA MET A 475 16.45 5.50 18.60
C MET A 475 15.68 6.58 17.85
N THR A 476 14.49 6.25 17.34
CA THR A 476 13.59 7.20 16.65
C THR A 476 12.60 7.89 17.61
N GLY A 477 12.66 7.57 18.91
CA GLY A 477 11.82 8.18 19.95
C GLY A 477 10.36 7.74 19.91
N GLN A 478 10.04 6.62 19.25
CA GLN A 478 8.70 6.05 19.19
C GLN A 478 8.36 5.19 20.43
N TRP A 479 9.36 4.67 21.14
CA TRP A 479 9.14 3.93 22.37
C TRP A 479 8.95 4.87 23.57
N THR A 480 7.80 4.71 24.23
CA THR A 480 7.52 5.30 25.54
C THR A 480 7.51 4.19 26.59
N PRO A 481 8.39 4.24 27.62
CA PRO A 481 8.39 3.24 28.68
C PRO A 481 7.03 3.17 29.41
N THR A 482 6.58 1.96 29.73
CA THR A 482 5.42 1.79 30.62
C THR A 482 5.75 2.25 32.04
N ALA A 483 4.74 2.35 32.91
CA ALA A 483 4.95 2.66 34.32
C ALA A 483 5.86 1.62 35.00
N GLU A 484 5.72 0.33 34.65
CA GLU A 484 6.58 -0.74 35.16
C GLU A 484 8.02 -0.59 34.66
N GLN A 485 8.21 -0.34 33.36
CA GLN A 485 9.54 -0.12 32.78
C GLN A 485 10.22 1.13 33.36
N SER A 486 9.45 2.20 33.57
CA SER A 486 9.94 3.42 34.23
C SER A 486 10.37 3.14 35.68
N ALA A 487 9.63 2.30 36.42
CA ALA A 487 10.00 1.89 37.77
C ALA A 487 11.26 1.02 37.80
N LYS A 488 11.55 0.30 36.70
CA LYS A 488 12.81 -0.40 36.45
C LYS A 488 13.96 0.53 36.02
N GLY A 489 13.74 1.84 35.98
CA GLY A 489 14.75 2.84 35.59
C GLY A 489 15.02 2.91 34.08
N LEU A 490 14.23 2.20 33.26
CA LEU A 490 14.38 2.19 31.82
C LEU A 490 13.92 3.53 31.23
N VAL A 491 14.79 4.19 30.47
CA VAL A 491 14.53 5.47 29.82
C VAL A 491 15.04 5.45 28.37
N PRO A 492 14.46 6.21 27.44
CA PRO A 492 14.94 6.27 26.06
C PRO A 492 16.40 6.74 25.96
N GLY A 493 17.12 6.16 24.99
CA GLY A 493 18.53 6.47 24.70
C GLY A 493 19.34 5.22 24.34
N PHE A 494 20.59 5.43 23.93
CA PHE A 494 21.50 4.35 23.53
C PHE A 494 21.63 3.26 24.60
N GLY A 495 21.63 3.62 25.89
CA GLY A 495 21.67 2.65 26.99
C GLY A 495 20.50 1.66 26.98
N ALA A 496 19.30 2.08 26.59
CA ALA A 496 18.16 1.17 26.45
C ALA A 496 18.34 0.17 25.31
N THR A 497 19.08 0.52 24.25
CA THR A 497 19.40 -0.45 23.18
C THR A 497 20.32 -1.57 23.68
N ILE A 498 21.23 -1.24 24.60
CA ILE A 498 22.08 -2.22 25.28
C ILE A 498 21.21 -3.14 26.16
N MET A 499 20.21 -2.57 26.85
CA MET A 499 19.27 -3.36 27.66
C MET A 499 18.44 -4.34 26.83
N VAL A 500 18.04 -3.97 25.62
CA VAL A 500 17.34 -4.87 24.69
C VAL A 500 18.25 -6.03 24.29
N ILE A 501 19.49 -5.73 23.91
CA ILE A 501 20.47 -6.70 23.41
C ILE A 501 20.94 -7.64 24.51
N ASN A 502 21.48 -7.12 25.61
CA ASN A 502 22.15 -7.91 26.65
C ASN A 502 21.85 -7.44 28.08
N GLY A 503 20.67 -6.88 28.34
CA GLY A 503 20.30 -6.41 29.69
C GLY A 503 20.41 -7.46 30.80
N GLY A 504 20.31 -8.75 30.49
CA GLY A 504 20.52 -9.81 31.49
C GLY A 504 21.94 -9.87 32.08
N GLN A 505 22.94 -9.38 31.34
CA GLN A 505 24.35 -9.36 31.76
C GLN A 505 24.90 -7.94 31.94
N GLU A 506 24.36 -6.98 31.19
CA GLU A 506 24.86 -5.60 31.11
C GLU A 506 23.93 -4.58 31.79
N ALA A 507 22.95 -5.02 32.59
CA ALA A 507 22.12 -4.12 33.39
C ALA A 507 22.90 -3.41 34.51
N ASN A 508 22.47 -2.19 34.84
CA ASN A 508 23.00 -1.40 35.94
C ASN A 508 24.52 -1.18 35.89
N LEU A 509 25.08 -1.01 34.69
CA LEU A 509 26.50 -0.78 34.48
C LEU A 509 26.77 0.67 34.04
N PRO A 510 27.72 1.38 34.69
CA PRO A 510 28.12 2.72 34.27
C PRO A 510 29.01 2.69 33.01
N GLU A 511 29.21 3.84 32.37
CA GLU A 511 30.14 4.01 31.23
C GLU A 511 31.59 3.56 31.52
N THR A 512 31.98 3.36 32.78
CA THR A 512 33.32 2.88 33.15
C THR A 512 33.45 1.36 33.16
N ALA A 513 32.34 0.61 33.16
CA ALA A 513 32.36 -0.85 33.13
C ALA A 513 32.63 -1.33 31.70
N ASP A 514 33.61 -2.23 31.54
CA ASP A 514 34.16 -2.59 30.23
C ASP A 514 33.16 -2.90 29.12
N PRO A 515 32.09 -3.71 29.32
CA PRO A 515 31.20 -4.03 28.21
C PRO A 515 30.43 -2.79 27.71
N VAL A 516 29.85 -2.02 28.63
CA VAL A 516 29.11 -0.78 28.31
C VAL A 516 30.06 0.32 27.83
N ARG A 517 31.23 0.47 28.45
CA ARG A 517 32.29 1.40 28.03
C ARG A 517 32.60 1.26 26.55
N ARG A 518 32.81 0.03 26.07
CA ARG A 518 33.17 -0.23 24.67
C ARG A 518 32.04 0.12 23.70
N ARG A 519 30.79 -0.23 24.04
CA ARG A 519 29.61 0.15 23.23
C ARG A 519 29.49 1.67 23.11
N VAL A 520 29.58 2.36 24.24
CA VAL A 520 29.45 3.82 24.30
C VAL A 520 30.61 4.51 23.58
N ALA A 521 31.84 3.98 23.67
CA ALA A 521 32.99 4.51 22.95
C ALA A 521 32.81 4.43 21.42
N HIS A 522 32.33 3.30 20.88
CA HIS A 522 31.97 3.21 19.47
C HIS A 522 30.85 4.18 19.09
N TYR A 523 29.81 4.27 19.92
CA TYR A 523 28.69 5.17 19.66
C TYR A 523 29.12 6.63 19.59
N ARG A 524 29.98 7.08 20.52
CA ARG A 524 30.53 8.45 20.52
C ARG A 524 31.42 8.73 19.31
N ASP A 525 32.28 7.79 18.91
CA ASP A 525 33.13 7.95 17.70
C ASP A 525 32.27 8.07 16.44
N LEU A 526 31.30 7.16 16.26
CA LEU A 526 30.41 7.14 15.10
C LEU A 526 29.51 8.38 15.03
N THR A 527 28.89 8.78 16.16
CA THR A 527 28.05 9.99 16.20
C THR A 527 28.86 11.25 15.93
N THR A 528 30.11 11.32 16.42
CA THR A 528 31.02 12.44 16.10
C THR A 528 31.30 12.52 14.60
N ARG A 529 31.65 11.39 13.96
CA ARG A 529 31.93 11.32 12.50
C ARG A 529 30.71 11.68 11.66
N MET A 530 29.53 11.25 12.07
CA MET A 530 28.27 11.53 11.37
C MET A 530 27.72 12.93 11.67
N GLY A 531 28.27 13.64 12.66
CA GLY A 531 27.77 14.92 13.13
C GLY A 531 26.37 14.82 13.75
N ALA A 532 26.17 13.82 14.60
CA ALA A 532 24.97 13.64 15.42
C ALA A 532 25.17 14.23 16.82
N ASN A 533 24.11 14.86 17.34
CA ASN A 533 24.04 15.38 18.69
C ASN A 533 23.47 14.32 19.64
N ILE A 534 24.22 14.03 20.72
CA ILE A 534 23.85 13.08 21.78
C ILE A 534 23.76 13.75 23.16
N ASP A 535 23.70 15.08 23.22
CA ASP A 535 23.63 15.84 24.46
C ASP A 535 22.36 15.49 25.25
N GLY A 536 22.55 15.15 26.53
CA GLY A 536 21.46 14.75 27.42
C GLY A 536 20.94 13.33 27.22
N GLU A 537 21.50 12.57 26.28
CA GLU A 537 21.13 11.17 26.06
C GLU A 537 21.68 10.25 27.17
N LYS A 538 20.87 9.30 27.64
CA LYS A 538 21.33 8.23 28.53
C LYS A 538 22.07 7.16 27.73
N LEU A 539 23.40 7.14 27.83
CA LEU A 539 24.26 6.25 27.03
C LEU A 539 24.57 4.92 27.71
N ASP A 540 24.65 4.89 29.05
CA ASP A 540 24.89 3.67 29.82
C ASP A 540 23.60 3.05 30.37
N THR A 541 23.76 1.90 31.01
CA THR A 541 22.67 1.14 31.62
C THR A 541 22.58 1.37 33.13
N ALA A 542 23.35 2.30 33.69
CA ALA A 542 23.39 2.55 35.13
C ALA A 542 22.00 2.97 35.64
N GLY A 543 21.50 2.25 36.65
CA GLY A 543 20.15 2.43 37.19
C GLY A 543 19.03 1.70 36.44
N MET A 544 19.32 1.02 35.33
CA MET A 544 18.35 0.23 34.58
C MET A 544 18.34 -1.23 35.04
N GLN A 545 17.15 -1.80 35.24
CA GLN A 545 16.92 -3.24 35.44
C GLN A 545 16.46 -3.89 34.13
N PRO A 546 16.70 -5.21 33.94
CA PRO A 546 16.22 -5.94 32.76
C PRO A 546 14.72 -5.75 32.51
N PHE A 547 14.33 -5.73 31.22
CA PHE A 547 12.95 -5.49 30.75
C PHE A 547 11.89 -6.36 31.43
#